data_AF-A0A2A9K7X7-F1
#
_entry.id   AF-A0A2A9K7X7-F1
#
_cell.length_a   1.000
_cell.length_b   1.000
_cell.length_c   1.000
_cell.angle_alpha   90.00
_cell.angle_beta   90.00
_cell.angle_gamma   90.00
#
_symmetry.space_group_name_H-M   'P 1'
#
loop_
_entity.id
_entity.type
_entity.pdbx_description
1 polymer ?
#
loop_
_entity_poly.entity_id
_entity_poly.type
_entity_poly.pdbx_seq_one_letter_code
_entity_poly.pdbx_strand_id
1 'polypeptide(L)'
;MDIHRSLLCRSYPRQACLLLAATLFIGTVHASPVASAQMLENYRESFKNSTPPSKYIFVDANGGDQPSDGPGKIYILDITAREPASFIYSSEIDRLFKDHFSVMVDNESLISTPTADYLVLIMTRPHEYNPKSDHCAAGMGEDRAYLIAITDSGVKVLNRNFFSCAGSYRMVHVNEQPGYEIRDYKKGIDQAQSVRYLLQDGKLIRKENGPYKEKPQ
;
A
#
# COMPACT_ATOMS: atom_id res chain seq x y z
N MET A 1 39.21 41.31 61.07
CA MET A 1 39.74 42.67 60.85
C MET A 1 40.49 42.66 59.54
N ASP A 2 40.22 43.44 58.51
CA ASP A 2 39.13 44.35 58.12
C ASP A 2 39.42 44.60 56.62
N ILE A 3 38.48 44.31 55.71
CA ILE A 3 37.62 45.28 55.03
C ILE A 3 38.37 46.25 54.08
N HIS A 4 38.15 46.10 52.76
CA HIS A 4 37.52 47.06 51.80
C HIS A 4 38.06 46.92 50.36
N ARG A 5 37.19 46.51 49.41
CA ARG A 5 36.47 47.35 48.40
C ARG A 5 37.40 47.97 47.35
N SER A 6 37.46 47.39 46.14
CA SER A 6 36.60 47.67 44.95
C SER A 6 37.02 48.93 44.18
N LEU A 7 37.31 48.79 42.87
CA LEU A 7 36.68 49.54 41.75
C LEU A 7 37.44 49.38 40.42
N LEU A 8 36.67 49.00 39.38
CA LEU A 8 36.71 49.46 37.99
C LEU A 8 37.73 48.88 36.98
N CYS A 9 37.20 47.95 36.17
CA CYS A 9 37.09 48.00 34.70
C CYS A 9 38.23 48.63 33.87
N ARG A 10 38.89 47.82 33.03
CA ARG A 10 38.78 47.85 31.54
C ARG A 10 39.91 47.03 30.90
N SER A 11 39.57 45.94 30.21
CA SER A 11 39.92 45.70 28.79
C SER A 11 39.55 44.27 28.37
N TYR A 12 38.80 44.19 27.28
CA TYR A 12 38.07 43.07 26.69
C TYR A 12 38.87 41.77 26.43
N PRO A 13 38.26 40.58 26.62
CA PRO A 13 38.66 39.38 25.89
C PRO A 13 37.90 39.28 24.55
N ARG A 14 38.69 39.22 23.46
CA ARG A 14 38.27 38.63 22.19
C ARG A 14 38.06 37.13 22.43
N GLN A 15 36.82 36.66 22.32
CA GLN A 15 36.40 35.39 21.70
C GLN A 15 34.96 35.09 22.12
N ALA A 16 34.04 35.92 21.63
CA ALA A 16 32.69 35.50 21.37
C ALA A 16 32.69 34.76 20.02
N CYS A 17 32.32 33.48 20.01
CA CYS A 17 31.66 32.77 18.91
C CYS A 17 31.65 31.25 19.19
N LEU A 18 30.83 30.85 20.17
CA LEU A 18 30.29 29.48 20.24
C LEU A 18 28.79 29.58 20.50
N LEU A 19 28.11 30.27 19.58
CA LEU A 19 26.68 30.11 19.33
C LEU A 19 26.57 29.39 17.98
N LEU A 20 26.90 28.10 17.97
CA LEU A 20 26.60 27.27 16.81
C LEU A 20 25.11 26.91 16.89
N ALA A 21 24.36 27.68 16.11
CA ALA A 21 23.06 27.37 15.52
C ALA A 21 22.55 25.94 15.77
N ALA A 22 21.78 25.77 16.85
CA ALA A 22 20.71 24.79 16.88
C ALA A 22 19.56 25.35 16.03
N THR A 23 19.78 25.49 14.72
CA THR A 23 18.71 25.70 13.75
C THR A 23 17.89 24.42 13.72
N LEU A 24 16.86 24.40 14.57
CA LEU A 24 15.51 23.95 14.28
C LEU A 24 15.37 23.30 12.89
N PHE A 25 15.72 22.02 12.79
CA PHE A 25 15.04 21.12 11.88
C PHE A 25 13.67 20.84 12.49
N ILE A 26 12.79 21.86 12.51
CA ILE A 26 11.36 21.59 12.45
C ILE A 26 11.15 21.16 11.00
N GLY A 27 11.47 19.90 10.72
CA GLY A 27 10.86 19.25 9.59
C GLY A 27 9.37 19.41 9.81
N THR A 28 8.68 20.06 8.89
CA THR A 28 7.22 19.95 8.86
C THR A 28 6.95 18.47 8.68
N VAL A 29 6.68 17.77 9.80
CA VAL A 29 5.97 16.51 9.77
C VAL A 29 4.60 16.93 9.27
N HIS A 30 4.46 17.00 7.94
CA HIS A 30 3.16 17.11 7.32
C HIS A 30 2.41 15.88 7.80
N ALA A 31 1.54 16.08 8.80
CA ALA A 31 0.67 15.03 9.28
C ALA A 31 -0.04 14.46 8.05
N SER A 32 -0.05 13.13 7.94
CA SER A 32 -0.83 12.48 6.89
C SER A 32 -2.25 13.04 6.93
N PRO A 33 -2.89 13.28 5.77
CA PRO A 33 -4.29 13.70 5.77
C PRO A 33 -5.14 12.69 6.56
N VAL A 34 -6.24 13.15 7.15
CA VAL A 34 -7.08 12.33 8.03
C VAL A 34 -8.51 12.39 7.54
N ALA A 35 -9.16 11.24 7.43
CA ALA A 35 -10.60 11.16 7.17
C ALA A 35 -11.35 11.63 8.41
N SER A 36 -12.25 12.58 8.25
CA SER A 36 -13.20 12.92 9.31
C SER A 36 -14.21 11.77 9.51
N ALA A 37 -14.84 11.72 10.68
CA ALA A 37 -15.92 10.76 10.94
C ALA A 37 -17.04 10.86 9.89
N GLN A 38 -17.39 12.07 9.45
CA GLN A 38 -18.39 12.29 8.40
C GLN A 38 -17.95 11.73 7.04
N MET A 39 -16.67 11.89 6.68
CA MET A 39 -16.13 11.34 5.44
C MET A 39 -16.18 9.81 5.45
N LEU A 40 -15.77 9.18 6.56
CA LEU A 40 -15.85 7.73 6.74
C LEU A 40 -17.30 7.23 6.64
N GLU A 41 -18.24 7.93 7.26
CA GLU A 41 -19.66 7.57 7.19
C GLU A 41 -20.21 7.66 5.76
N ASN A 42 -19.86 8.72 5.03
CA ASN A 42 -20.23 8.87 3.62
C ASN A 42 -19.71 7.69 2.80
N TYR A 43 -18.45 7.28 3.01
CA TYR A 43 -17.89 6.13 2.30
C TYR A 43 -18.57 4.81 2.68
N ARG A 44 -18.80 4.55 3.97
CA ARG A 44 -19.52 3.34 4.40
C ARG A 44 -20.89 3.25 3.76
N GLU A 45 -21.61 4.37 3.67
CA GLU A 45 -22.91 4.45 3.02
C GLU A 45 -22.79 4.20 1.50
N SER A 46 -21.78 4.76 0.83
CA SER A 46 -21.51 4.52 -0.60
C SER A 46 -21.19 3.05 -0.91
N PHE A 47 -20.49 2.35 -0.01
CA PHE A 47 -20.07 0.96 -0.18
C PHE A 47 -20.93 -0.05 0.60
N LYS A 48 -22.06 0.36 1.19
CA LYS A 48 -22.89 -0.51 2.07
C LYS A 48 -23.42 -1.78 1.39
N ASN A 49 -23.60 -1.73 0.07
CA ASN A 49 -24.13 -2.82 -0.74
C ASN A 49 -23.03 -3.61 -1.46
N SER A 50 -21.75 -3.27 -1.26
CA SER A 50 -20.63 -4.00 -1.85
C SER A 50 -20.60 -5.42 -1.30
N THR A 51 -20.52 -6.39 -2.21
CA THR A 51 -20.36 -7.80 -1.88
C THR A 51 -19.12 -8.32 -2.63
N PRO A 52 -18.03 -8.66 -1.92
CA PRO A 52 -17.84 -8.55 -0.46
C PRO A 52 -17.72 -7.09 0.03
N PRO A 53 -17.90 -6.84 1.34
CA PRO A 53 -17.78 -5.51 1.93
C PRO A 53 -16.40 -4.88 1.66
N SER A 54 -16.38 -3.62 1.24
CA SER A 54 -15.14 -2.86 1.08
C SER A 54 -14.57 -2.47 2.44
N LYS A 55 -13.32 -2.85 2.72
CA LYS A 55 -12.57 -2.33 3.86
C LYS A 55 -11.66 -1.16 3.48
N TYR A 56 -11.03 -1.26 2.32
CA TYR A 56 -10.03 -0.30 1.86
C TYR A 56 -10.45 0.33 0.53
N ILE A 57 -10.19 1.63 0.40
CA ILE A 57 -10.35 2.38 -0.86
C ILE A 57 -9.10 3.22 -1.16
N PHE A 58 -8.98 3.66 -2.41
CA PHE A 58 -7.97 4.64 -2.82
C PHE A 58 -8.58 6.04 -2.89
N VAL A 59 -7.89 7.01 -2.30
CA VAL A 59 -8.30 8.41 -2.27
C VAL A 59 -7.13 9.36 -2.54
N ASP A 60 -7.44 10.56 -3.01
CA ASP A 60 -6.48 11.66 -3.10
C ASP A 60 -6.20 12.29 -1.72
N ALA A 61 -5.37 13.33 -1.68
CA ALA A 61 -5.03 14.03 -0.43
C ALA A 61 -6.21 14.74 0.26
N ASN A 62 -7.32 14.94 -0.45
CA ASN A 62 -8.53 15.59 0.04
C ASN A 62 -9.61 14.57 0.44
N GLY A 63 -9.35 13.26 0.25
CA GLY A 63 -10.36 12.22 0.46
C GLY A 63 -11.41 12.22 -0.65
N GLY A 64 -11.05 12.62 -1.86
CA GLY A 64 -11.85 12.43 -3.06
C GLY A 64 -11.42 11.17 -3.81
N ASP A 65 -12.34 10.61 -4.60
CA ASP A 65 -12.01 9.54 -5.54
C ASP A 65 -11.03 10.09 -6.57
N GLN A 66 -9.82 9.51 -6.65
CA GLN A 66 -8.85 10.00 -7.62
C GLN A 66 -9.20 9.46 -9.02
N PRO A 67 -9.42 10.33 -10.03
CA PRO A 67 -9.48 9.87 -11.40
C PRO A 67 -8.13 9.28 -11.80
N SER A 68 -8.17 8.20 -12.58
CA SER A 68 -7.02 7.41 -13.07
C SER A 68 -5.96 8.20 -13.86
N ASP A 69 -6.13 9.50 -14.08
CA ASP A 69 -5.27 10.33 -14.94
C ASP A 69 -4.78 11.64 -14.29
N GLY A 70 -4.92 11.82 -12.97
CA GLY A 70 -4.52 13.06 -12.28
C GLY A 70 -3.11 13.02 -11.66
N PRO A 71 -2.30 14.10 -11.76
CA PRO A 71 -1.06 14.23 -10.99
C PRO A 71 -1.40 14.45 -9.51
N GLY A 72 -1.33 13.40 -8.70
CA GLY A 72 -1.64 13.48 -7.27
C GLY A 72 -1.16 12.26 -6.50
N LYS A 73 -0.78 12.47 -5.23
CA LYS A 73 -0.44 11.37 -4.32
C LYS A 73 -1.70 10.58 -3.99
N ILE A 74 -1.56 9.26 -4.00
CA ILE A 74 -2.65 8.35 -3.65
C ILE A 74 -2.44 7.75 -2.27
N TYR A 75 -3.54 7.63 -1.56
CA TYR A 75 -3.60 7.10 -0.22
C TYR A 75 -4.58 5.94 -0.16
N ILE A 76 -4.32 5.01 0.76
CA ILE A 76 -5.26 3.96 1.14
C ILE A 76 -6.00 4.42 2.40
N LEU A 77 -7.31 4.27 2.40
CA LEU A 77 -8.18 4.58 3.53
C LEU A 77 -8.93 3.33 4.01
N ASP A 78 -8.84 3.02 5.31
CA ASP A 78 -9.72 2.05 5.97
C ASP A 78 -11.07 2.72 6.27
N ILE A 79 -12.10 2.37 5.51
CA ILE A 79 -13.44 2.96 5.66
C ILE A 79 -14.23 2.34 6.82
N THR A 80 -13.72 1.24 7.42
CA THR A 80 -14.35 0.55 8.55
C THR A 80 -13.88 1.08 9.91
N ALA A 81 -12.79 1.86 9.94
CA ALA A 81 -12.25 2.48 11.14
C ALA A 81 -13.30 3.37 11.82
N ARG A 82 -13.58 3.18 13.12
CA ARG A 82 -14.64 3.90 13.85
C ARG A 82 -14.31 5.36 14.14
N GLU A 83 -13.04 5.65 14.36
CA GLU A 83 -12.50 6.99 14.65
C GLU A 83 -11.98 7.64 13.36
N PRO A 84 -11.71 8.97 13.37
CA PRO A 84 -10.97 9.61 12.29
C PRO A 84 -9.71 8.80 11.93
N ALA A 85 -9.57 8.48 10.65
CA ALA A 85 -8.57 7.53 10.17
C ALA A 85 -7.52 8.23 9.33
N SER A 86 -6.25 8.02 9.68
CA SER A 86 -5.14 8.54 8.90
C SER A 86 -5.07 7.88 7.53
N PHE A 87 -4.81 8.69 6.51
CA PHE A 87 -4.55 8.22 5.16
C PHE A 87 -3.21 7.50 5.13
N ILE A 88 -3.20 6.27 4.58
CA ILE A 88 -2.00 5.45 4.50
C ILE A 88 -1.32 5.73 3.17
N TYR A 89 -0.17 6.41 3.20
CA TYR A 89 0.64 6.65 2.00
C TYR A 89 1.60 5.49 1.74
N SER A 90 1.77 5.13 0.47
CA SER A 90 2.81 4.21 0.02
C SER A 90 3.51 4.75 -1.21
N SER A 91 4.77 5.16 -1.05
CA SER A 91 5.59 5.60 -2.19
C SER A 91 5.84 4.50 -3.23
N GLU A 92 5.67 3.23 -2.85
CA GLU A 92 5.77 2.12 -3.77
C GLU A 92 4.54 2.07 -4.68
N ILE A 93 3.33 2.15 -4.10
CA ILE A 93 2.06 2.17 -4.84
C ILE A 93 1.93 3.45 -5.67
N ASP A 94 2.29 4.59 -5.11
CA ASP A 94 2.26 5.91 -5.77
C ASP A 94 3.09 5.93 -7.06
N ARG A 95 4.19 5.17 -7.12
CA ARG A 95 4.99 5.02 -8.36
C ARG A 95 4.28 4.18 -9.42
N LEU A 96 3.32 3.33 -9.03
CA LEU A 96 2.60 2.45 -9.95
C LEU A 96 1.46 3.17 -10.68
N PHE A 97 0.87 4.21 -10.07
CA PHE A 97 -0.16 5.05 -10.71
C PHE A 97 0.38 5.99 -11.79
N LYS A 98 1.70 5.99 -12.00
CA LYS A 98 2.30 6.64 -13.16
C LYS A 98 1.97 5.83 -14.40
N ASP A 99 1.82 6.51 -15.53
CA ASP A 99 1.61 5.89 -16.84
C ASP A 99 0.22 5.30 -17.10
N HIS A 100 -0.86 5.92 -16.62
CA HIS A 100 -2.28 5.60 -16.95
C HIS A 100 -2.79 4.25 -16.43
N PHE A 101 -2.27 3.78 -15.31
CA PHE A 101 -2.88 2.66 -14.61
C PHE A 101 -4.03 3.14 -13.71
N SER A 102 -5.20 2.52 -13.86
CA SER A 102 -6.20 2.48 -12.80
C SER A 102 -5.79 1.42 -11.77
N VAL A 103 -6.15 1.63 -10.50
CA VAL A 103 -5.84 0.68 -9.42
C VAL A 103 -7.08 0.48 -8.58
N MET A 104 -7.30 -0.77 -8.19
CA MET A 104 -8.41 -1.19 -7.37
C MET A 104 -7.94 -2.23 -6.35
N VAL A 105 -8.61 -2.26 -5.21
CA VAL A 105 -8.49 -3.34 -4.23
C VAL A 105 -9.41 -4.48 -4.66
N ASP A 106 -8.90 -5.71 -4.76
CA ASP A 106 -9.77 -6.87 -4.82
C ASP A 106 -10.30 -7.18 -3.41
N ASN A 107 -11.53 -6.79 -3.14
CA ASN A 107 -12.15 -6.99 -1.82
C ASN A 107 -12.32 -8.48 -1.47
N GLU A 108 -12.40 -9.39 -2.44
CA GLU A 108 -12.51 -10.84 -2.19
C GLU A 108 -11.20 -11.45 -1.70
N SER A 109 -10.09 -10.75 -1.89
CA SER A 109 -8.75 -11.22 -1.54
C SER A 109 -8.34 -10.94 -0.09
N LEU A 110 -9.18 -10.27 0.72
CA LEU A 110 -8.80 -9.82 2.05
C LEU A 110 -8.59 -11.00 3.02
N ILE A 111 -7.38 -11.09 3.59
CA ILE A 111 -7.07 -11.90 4.78
C ILE A 111 -6.64 -10.95 5.90
N SER A 112 -7.47 -10.82 6.93
CA SER A 112 -7.16 -9.98 8.10
C SER A 112 -6.57 -10.78 9.26
N THR A 113 -5.61 -10.17 9.93
CA THR A 113 -5.00 -10.67 11.18
C THR A 113 -4.97 -9.55 12.22
N PRO A 114 -4.67 -9.83 13.50
CA PRO A 114 -4.56 -8.77 14.51
C PRO A 114 -3.49 -7.71 14.21
N THR A 115 -2.50 -8.00 13.36
CA THR A 115 -1.34 -7.12 13.11
C THR A 115 -1.18 -6.67 11.67
N ALA A 116 -1.95 -7.24 10.75
CA ALA A 116 -1.80 -7.01 9.33
C ALA A 116 -3.05 -7.43 8.55
N ASP A 117 -3.36 -6.67 7.51
CA ASP A 117 -4.27 -7.07 6.46
C ASP A 117 -3.50 -7.38 5.17
N TYR A 118 -3.81 -8.51 4.57
CA TYR A 118 -3.25 -8.92 3.28
C TYR A 118 -4.33 -8.84 2.23
N LEU A 119 -4.02 -8.24 1.09
CA LEU A 119 -4.95 -8.13 -0.02
C LEU A 119 -4.21 -7.97 -1.35
N VAL A 120 -4.94 -8.18 -2.42
CA VAL A 120 -4.46 -8.05 -3.79
C VAL A 120 -4.89 -6.70 -4.34
N LEU A 121 -3.92 -5.96 -4.86
CA LEU A 121 -4.15 -4.79 -5.68
C LEU A 121 -4.15 -5.20 -7.14
N ILE A 122 -5.21 -4.83 -7.86
CA ILE A 122 -5.31 -5.00 -9.30
C ILE A 122 -5.03 -3.65 -9.96
N MET A 123 -4.22 -3.68 -11.01
CA MET A 123 -3.90 -2.52 -11.81
C MET A 123 -4.17 -2.81 -13.27
N THR A 124 -4.90 -1.92 -13.92
CA THR A 124 -5.26 -2.07 -15.33
C THR A 124 -4.89 -0.80 -16.08
N ARG A 125 -4.32 -0.97 -17.27
CA ARG A 125 -4.02 0.13 -18.19
C ARG A 125 -4.61 -0.16 -19.56
N PRO A 126 -5.44 0.74 -20.13
CA PRO A 126 -5.97 0.57 -21.48
C PRO A 126 -4.87 0.39 -22.53
N HIS A 127 -5.17 -0.41 -23.56
CA HIS A 127 -4.23 -0.75 -24.64
C HIS A 127 -3.63 0.48 -25.34
N GLU A 128 -4.45 1.52 -25.54
CA GLU A 128 -4.08 2.78 -26.18
C GLU A 128 -2.92 3.51 -25.50
N TYR A 129 -2.73 3.33 -24.19
CA TYR A 129 -1.62 3.94 -23.43
C TYR A 129 -0.34 3.08 -23.42
N ASN A 130 -0.42 1.80 -23.78
CA ASN A 130 0.76 0.96 -23.99
C ASN A 130 0.50 -0.14 -25.05
N PRO A 131 0.54 0.18 -26.35
CA PRO A 131 0.25 -0.81 -27.40
C PRO A 131 1.25 -1.97 -27.48
N LYS A 132 2.39 -1.87 -26.78
CA LYS A 132 3.49 -2.85 -26.78
C LYS A 132 3.51 -3.77 -25.56
N SER A 133 2.59 -3.65 -24.60
CA SER A 133 2.53 -4.59 -23.47
C SER A 133 2.27 -6.02 -23.92
N ASP A 134 2.64 -6.98 -23.07
CA ASP A 134 2.14 -8.34 -23.15
C ASP A 134 0.63 -8.31 -22.84
N HIS A 135 -0.19 -8.25 -23.89
CA HIS A 135 -1.65 -8.11 -23.75
C HIS A 135 -2.28 -9.44 -23.36
N CYS A 136 -3.32 -9.37 -22.52
CA CYS A 136 -4.11 -10.55 -22.13
C CYS A 136 -4.87 -11.14 -23.32
N ALA A 137 -5.28 -10.27 -24.25
CA ALA A 137 -5.80 -10.63 -25.57
C ALA A 137 -5.55 -9.46 -26.54
N ALA A 138 -5.70 -9.69 -27.85
CA ALA A 138 -5.54 -8.63 -28.85
C ALA A 138 -6.49 -7.45 -28.56
N GLY A 139 -5.92 -6.23 -28.48
CA GLY A 139 -6.66 -5.01 -28.17
C GLY A 139 -7.04 -4.84 -26.69
N MET A 140 -6.74 -5.81 -25.82
CA MET A 140 -6.85 -5.62 -24.38
C MET A 140 -5.65 -4.88 -23.83
N GLY A 141 -5.87 -4.20 -22.71
CA GLY A 141 -4.85 -3.48 -21.98
C GLY A 141 -3.85 -4.37 -21.25
N GLU A 142 -3.13 -3.74 -20.33
CA GLU A 142 -2.19 -4.40 -19.44
C GLU A 142 -2.80 -4.57 -18.06
N ASP A 143 -2.87 -5.81 -17.59
CA ASP A 143 -3.30 -6.15 -16.22
C ASP A 143 -2.13 -6.64 -15.38
N ARG A 144 -2.03 -6.11 -14.16
CA ARG A 144 -1.05 -6.50 -13.15
C ARG A 144 -1.74 -6.68 -11.80
N ALA A 145 -1.26 -7.62 -11.02
CA ALA A 145 -1.67 -7.75 -9.63
C ALA A 145 -0.49 -7.80 -8.67
N TYR A 146 -0.69 -7.21 -7.50
CA TYR A 146 0.30 -7.11 -6.43
C TYR A 146 -0.30 -7.64 -5.14
N LEU A 147 0.41 -8.52 -4.43
CA LEU A 147 0.06 -8.84 -3.05
C LEU A 147 0.70 -7.81 -2.13
N ILE A 148 -0.11 -7.17 -1.31
CA ILE A 148 0.34 -6.20 -0.33
C ILE A 148 0.02 -6.64 1.10
N ALA A 149 0.74 -6.06 2.04
CA ALA A 149 0.40 -6.08 3.46
C ALA A 149 0.19 -4.64 3.95
N ILE A 150 -0.92 -4.40 4.62
CA ILE A 150 -1.23 -3.16 5.33
C ILE A 150 -1.04 -3.43 6.82
N THR A 151 -0.22 -2.62 7.48
CA THR A 151 0.10 -2.72 8.91
C THR A 151 0.06 -1.34 9.54
N ASP A 152 0.17 -1.25 10.86
CA ASP A 152 0.31 0.03 11.58
C ASP A 152 1.54 0.84 11.11
N SER A 153 2.56 0.15 10.56
CA SER A 153 3.76 0.79 10.01
C SER A 153 3.62 1.27 8.56
N GLY A 154 2.46 1.02 7.93
CA GLY A 154 2.17 1.37 6.54
C GLY A 154 1.99 0.15 5.64
N VAL A 155 2.16 0.38 4.33
CA VAL A 155 1.93 -0.65 3.29
C VAL A 155 3.25 -1.17 2.73
N LYS A 156 3.34 -2.48 2.56
CA LYS A 156 4.46 -3.18 1.92
C LYS A 156 3.96 -4.04 0.76
N VAL A 157 4.60 -3.95 -0.40
CA VAL A 157 4.36 -4.92 -1.48
C VAL A 157 5.15 -6.20 -1.19
N LEU A 158 4.45 -7.32 -1.05
CA LEU A 158 5.02 -8.64 -0.79
C LEU A 158 5.36 -9.39 -2.07
N ASN A 159 4.58 -9.18 -3.14
CA ASN A 159 4.84 -9.74 -4.46
C ASN A 159 4.34 -8.79 -5.55
N ARG A 160 5.23 -8.43 -6.49
CA ARG A 160 4.92 -7.55 -7.63
C ARG A 160 4.41 -8.27 -8.88
N ASN A 161 4.60 -9.59 -8.93
CA ASN A 161 4.19 -10.45 -10.03
C ASN A 161 3.16 -11.44 -9.50
N PHE A 162 2.14 -10.94 -8.79
CA PHE A 162 1.15 -11.79 -8.16
C PHE A 162 0.24 -12.45 -9.19
N PHE A 163 -0.11 -11.69 -10.23
CA PHE A 163 -0.72 -12.19 -11.46
C PHE A 163 -0.40 -11.21 -12.60
N SER A 164 -0.31 -11.73 -13.81
CA SER A 164 -0.26 -10.99 -15.07
C SER A 164 -1.08 -11.76 -16.11
N CYS A 165 -1.25 -11.23 -17.31
CA CYS A 165 -2.00 -11.83 -18.42
C CYS A 165 -1.79 -13.33 -18.71
N ALA A 166 -0.70 -13.95 -18.26
CA ALA A 166 -0.45 -15.39 -18.36
C ALA A 166 -0.53 -16.08 -16.98
N GLY A 167 -1.51 -15.75 -16.15
CA GLY A 167 -1.66 -16.34 -14.82
C GLY A 167 -3.08 -16.33 -14.27
N SER A 168 -3.24 -16.68 -13.00
CA SER A 168 -4.41 -16.34 -12.18
C SER A 168 -4.01 -16.42 -10.72
N TYR A 169 -4.86 -15.92 -9.81
CA TYR A 169 -4.77 -16.28 -8.42
C TYR A 169 -6.13 -16.70 -7.89
N ARG A 170 -6.11 -17.39 -6.75
CA ARG A 170 -7.30 -17.66 -5.96
C ARG A 170 -6.97 -17.68 -4.48
N MET A 171 -7.98 -17.43 -3.67
CA MET A 171 -7.96 -17.72 -2.24
C MET A 171 -7.97 -19.24 -2.04
N VAL A 172 -7.16 -19.74 -1.12
CA VAL A 172 -7.08 -21.16 -0.77
C VAL A 172 -7.09 -21.36 0.73
N HIS A 173 -7.58 -22.52 1.17
CA HIS A 173 -7.46 -23.00 2.54
C HIS A 173 -6.72 -24.33 2.51
N VAL A 174 -5.50 -24.36 3.04
CA VAL A 174 -4.65 -25.56 3.08
C VAL A 174 -4.39 -25.90 4.54
N ASN A 175 -4.89 -27.05 5.00
CA ASN A 175 -4.82 -27.45 6.41
C ASN A 175 -5.33 -26.35 7.34
N GLU A 176 -6.51 -25.79 7.02
CA GLU A 176 -7.16 -24.69 7.75
C GLU A 176 -6.40 -23.35 7.73
N GLN A 177 -5.25 -23.27 7.06
CA GLN A 177 -4.52 -22.02 6.88
C GLN A 177 -5.05 -21.29 5.63
N PRO A 178 -5.62 -20.08 5.78
CA PRO A 178 -6.01 -19.28 4.63
C PRO A 178 -4.76 -18.78 3.91
N GLY A 179 -4.92 -18.48 2.62
CA GLY A 179 -3.82 -17.99 1.83
C GLY A 179 -4.20 -17.78 0.38
N TYR A 180 -3.19 -17.62 -0.45
CA TYR A 180 -3.32 -17.41 -1.88
C TYR A 180 -2.57 -18.49 -2.64
N GLU A 181 -3.12 -18.90 -3.78
CA GLU A 181 -2.43 -19.69 -4.78
C GLU A 181 -2.37 -18.90 -6.08
N ILE A 182 -1.15 -18.63 -6.53
CA ILE A 182 -0.86 -18.05 -7.85
C ILE A 182 -0.62 -19.21 -8.81
N ARG A 183 -1.17 -19.09 -10.00
CA ARG A 183 -0.94 -20.00 -11.12
C ARG A 183 -0.29 -19.23 -12.25
N ASP A 184 0.84 -19.72 -12.74
CA ASP A 184 1.59 -19.15 -13.86
C ASP A 184 1.43 -20.08 -15.07
N TYR A 185 0.81 -19.57 -16.13
CA TYR A 185 0.51 -20.24 -17.39
C TYR A 185 1.49 -19.86 -18.51
N LYS A 186 2.62 -19.19 -18.24
CA LYS A 186 3.59 -18.76 -19.28
C LYS A 186 4.11 -19.90 -20.17
N LYS A 187 4.11 -21.14 -19.67
CA LYS A 187 4.51 -22.34 -20.43
C LYS A 187 3.33 -23.14 -21.00
N GLY A 188 2.13 -22.55 -21.02
CA GLY A 188 0.88 -23.22 -21.38
C GLY A 188 0.16 -23.83 -20.18
N ILE A 189 -1.14 -24.11 -20.35
CA ILE A 189 -2.04 -24.60 -19.29
C ILE A 189 -1.53 -25.93 -18.72
N ASP A 190 -1.04 -26.84 -19.57
CA ASP A 190 -0.57 -28.17 -19.18
C ASP A 190 0.76 -28.17 -18.39
N GLN A 191 1.47 -27.03 -18.38
CA GLN A 191 2.75 -26.86 -17.68
C GLN A 191 2.69 -25.78 -16.60
N ALA A 192 1.48 -25.39 -16.21
CA ALA A 192 1.26 -24.32 -15.26
C ALA A 192 2.04 -24.57 -13.97
N GLN A 193 2.73 -23.56 -13.47
CA GLN A 193 3.39 -23.63 -12.16
C GLN A 193 2.53 -22.94 -11.12
N SER A 194 2.65 -23.36 -9.87
CA SER A 194 1.92 -22.73 -8.78
C SER A 194 2.81 -22.36 -7.61
N VAL A 195 2.52 -21.20 -7.03
CA VAL A 195 3.16 -20.66 -5.83
C VAL A 195 2.06 -20.37 -4.83
N ARG A 196 2.26 -20.75 -3.58
CA ARG A 196 1.32 -20.46 -2.50
C ARG A 196 1.88 -19.45 -1.53
N TYR A 197 1.00 -18.63 -0.97
CA TYR A 197 1.26 -17.76 0.18
C TYR A 197 0.29 -18.17 1.27
N LEU A 198 0.76 -18.93 2.27
CA LEU A 198 -0.10 -19.42 3.34
C LEU A 198 0.11 -18.61 4.61
N LEU A 199 -0.97 -18.29 5.31
CA LEU A 199 -0.92 -17.60 6.58
C LEU A 199 -0.42 -18.56 7.67
N GLN A 200 0.74 -18.26 8.24
CA GLN A 200 1.35 -19.00 9.34
C GLN A 200 1.84 -18.00 10.39
N ASP A 201 1.42 -18.18 11.65
CA ASP A 201 1.80 -17.31 12.76
C ASP A 201 1.60 -15.81 12.47
N GLY A 202 0.46 -15.49 11.85
CA GLY A 202 0.08 -14.12 11.50
C GLY A 202 0.83 -13.52 10.30
N LYS A 203 1.62 -14.31 9.56
CA LYS A 203 2.39 -13.86 8.39
C LYS A 203 2.19 -14.75 7.17
N LEU A 204 2.18 -14.15 5.98
CA LEU A 204 2.17 -14.93 4.74
C LEU A 204 3.56 -15.51 4.45
N ILE A 205 3.62 -16.83 4.35
CA ILE A 205 4.83 -17.58 4.00
C ILE A 205 4.67 -18.12 2.57
N ARG A 206 5.63 -17.76 1.72
CA ARG A 206 5.71 -18.26 0.35
C ARG A 206 6.16 -19.73 0.34
N LYS A 207 5.44 -20.58 -0.37
CA LYS A 207 5.76 -22.00 -0.60
C LYS A 207 5.68 -22.30 -2.08
N GLU A 208 6.74 -22.88 -2.63
CA GLU A 208 6.67 -23.47 -3.96
C GLU A 208 5.70 -24.64 -3.94
N ASN A 209 4.79 -24.69 -4.91
CA ASN A 209 3.80 -25.75 -5.02
C ASN A 209 3.98 -26.58 -6.31
N GLY A 210 5.02 -26.28 -7.09
CA GLY A 210 5.41 -27.04 -8.29
C GLY A 210 4.38 -26.98 -9.42
N PRO A 211 4.39 -27.97 -10.33
CA PRO A 211 3.41 -28.07 -11.41
C PRO A 211 1.99 -28.11 -10.85
N TYR A 212 1.17 -27.19 -11.33
CA TYR A 212 -0.25 -27.15 -11.02
C TYR A 212 -0.93 -28.38 -11.64
N LYS A 213 -1.72 -29.08 -10.83
CA LYS A 213 -2.61 -30.15 -11.28
C LYS A 213 -4.03 -29.71 -11.02
N GLU A 214 -4.78 -29.49 -12.09
CA GLU A 214 -6.21 -29.26 -11.98
C GLU A 214 -6.85 -30.50 -11.36
N LYS A 215 -7.51 -30.33 -10.21
CA LYS A 215 -8.36 -31.40 -9.68
C LYS A 215 -9.64 -31.39 -10.53
N PRO A 216 -10.06 -32.53 -11.08
CA PRO A 216 -11.38 -32.63 -11.70
C PRO A 216 -12.43 -32.16 -10.70
N GLN A 217 -13.34 -31.29 -11.16
CA GLN A 217 -14.53 -30.90 -10.41
C GLN A 217 -15.51 -32.07 -10.30
#